data_AF-A0A3S3MJM1-F1
#
_entry.id   AF-A0A3S3MJM1-F1
#
_cell.length_a   1.000
_cell.length_b   1.000
_cell.length_c   1.000
_cell.angle_alpha   90.00
_cell.angle_beta   90.00
_cell.angle_gamma   90.00
#
_symmetry.space_group_name_H-M   'P 1'
#
loop_
_entity.id
_entity.type
_entity.pdbx_description
1 polymer ?
#
loop_
_entity_poly.entity_id
_entity_poly.type
_entity_poly.pdbx_seq_one_letter_code
_entity_poly.pdbx_strand_id
1 'polypeptide(L)'
;MEEEKPSSSESAAHEEDGKTSSSTNGDQGWQTVTYAKRRRKSQPSKPSPVLDPEKSISEAISDSSNVFVPLEQQAEEQIRLRHLQESQKAAAETVSKSKPSTSGSSSDDGGDSDGEVSRGAENKVEAKVEAKKPNEKNPKKKKITISNAAKEIDASALAAFLADTTKAYEEFHFLQLMRFSDYFTRAFSEISPSQFQWSKMLKESSVEKNSIMPLCYVSEPVYKTSIEWISKCSANALGEFLIWSLDCILEDLAGQRSGAKSWTKSIIFPQSKALVGIFVGIAMVLRQKPGVLISQLPTLMDHPRYQGQDKIPLYVWVISQACAGDLGVGMHSWAQILLPSVSGNSSCNPQLRDLVLQLVERILSDPKARVLFNGVVKKGVRLVPPHSLDKLMRLAFPAPASRIKATERFEAIYPTLKKLALAGSPGTEAMKQVSQQLLHLAAEAISESKLNHSAENPELSKEAAVVFIWCLAQNADCYKQWEMLHLANKEASVIVLQMLAGQWNEHAMRLAPLDNMKETLKSLRLKNRQMLAQVADPYWQACFKDANKYCEVILRRLTGRFSCMRSGVIVLTLAIASGAIFLSPNMDLWDWKNLHIMISSSVLNIK
;
A
#
# COMPACT_ATOMS: atom_id res chain seq x y z
N MET A 1 20.16 25.92 50.52
CA MET A 1 21.15 26.40 51.50
C MET A 1 22.48 26.62 50.83
N GLU A 2 22.88 27.83 50.41
CA GLU A 2 22.23 29.14 50.05
C GLU A 2 23.40 30.17 49.99
N GLU A 3 23.36 31.34 49.35
CA GLU A 3 22.39 32.07 48.50
C GLU A 3 23.23 32.97 47.53
N GLU A 4 22.94 33.03 46.23
CA GLU A 4 22.22 34.12 45.51
C GLU A 4 22.91 35.50 45.33
N LYS A 5 23.14 35.86 44.05
CA LYS A 5 22.54 36.97 43.25
C LYS A 5 21.87 38.19 43.98
N PRO A 6 21.65 39.34 43.28
CA PRO A 6 22.42 39.99 42.19
C PRO A 6 22.39 41.55 42.26
N SER A 7 22.65 42.23 41.12
CA SER A 7 22.49 43.69 40.86
C SER A 7 23.59 44.61 41.44
N SER A 8 23.78 45.86 40.99
CA SER A 8 22.94 46.72 40.13
C SER A 8 23.75 47.53 39.08
N SER A 9 23.13 48.57 38.49
CA SER A 9 23.52 49.27 37.26
C SER A 9 23.98 50.72 37.45
N GLU A 10 24.93 51.18 36.63
CA GLU A 10 25.11 52.57 36.19
C GLU A 10 25.56 52.57 34.70
N SER A 11 25.40 53.58 33.82
CA SER A 11 24.54 54.77 33.63
C SER A 11 25.36 55.92 33.01
N ALA A 12 24.69 56.91 32.38
CA ALA A 12 25.22 58.08 31.62
C ALA A 12 25.74 57.76 30.18
N ALA A 13 25.73 58.63 29.15
CA ALA A 13 25.18 59.97 28.79
C ALA A 13 26.01 60.44 27.55
N HIS A 14 25.64 61.38 26.66
CA HIS A 14 24.37 62.04 26.29
C HIS A 14 24.43 62.50 24.79
N GLU A 15 23.25 62.74 24.23
CA GLU A 15 22.77 63.44 23.00
C GLU A 15 23.66 64.35 22.11
N GLU A 16 23.38 64.34 20.78
CA GLU A 16 22.57 65.34 20.01
C GLU A 16 21.92 64.57 18.82
N ASP A 17 20.58 64.43 18.68
CA ASP A 17 19.50 65.36 18.23
C ASP A 17 19.61 65.81 16.75
N GLY A 18 18.61 65.67 15.86
CA GLY A 18 17.24 65.12 15.95
C GLY A 18 16.71 64.72 14.53
N LYS A 19 15.41 64.46 14.28
CA LYS A 19 14.19 64.69 15.07
C LYS A 19 12.98 63.91 14.50
N THR A 20 12.13 63.35 15.37
CA THR A 20 10.74 62.81 15.15
C THR A 20 10.49 61.76 14.04
N SER A 21 10.02 60.52 14.26
CA SER A 21 8.88 59.97 15.06
C SER A 21 7.49 60.14 14.40
N SER A 22 6.51 59.22 14.45
CA SER A 22 6.46 57.80 14.89
C SER A 22 5.02 57.21 14.70
N SER A 23 4.84 55.94 15.07
CA SER A 23 3.56 55.31 15.50
C SER A 23 2.61 54.77 14.40
N THR A 24 1.86 53.66 14.55
CA THR A 24 1.80 52.65 15.64
C THR A 24 1.48 51.24 15.10
N ASN A 25 1.76 50.22 15.92
CA ASN A 25 1.46 48.76 15.82
C ASN A 25 0.06 48.37 15.28
N GLY A 26 -0.08 47.13 14.79
CA GLY A 26 -1.37 46.42 14.81
C GLY A 26 -1.50 45.17 13.91
N ASP A 27 -1.71 44.01 14.53
CA ASP A 27 -2.30 42.74 14.06
C ASP A 27 -2.49 42.44 12.55
N GLN A 28 -1.88 41.36 12.08
CA GLN A 28 -2.22 40.72 10.80
C GLN A 28 -3.30 39.64 10.96
N GLY A 29 -4.56 40.08 11.06
CA GLY A 29 -5.74 39.22 10.89
C GLY A 29 -6.02 38.89 9.41
N TRP A 30 -6.65 37.74 9.15
CA TRP A 30 -6.97 37.26 7.80
C TRP A 30 -7.84 38.24 7.00
N GLN A 31 -7.40 38.62 5.79
CA GLN A 31 -8.19 39.47 4.89
C GLN A 31 -9.00 38.66 3.86
N THR A 32 -10.29 38.97 3.75
CA THR A 32 -11.22 38.35 2.79
C THR A 32 -11.19 39.09 1.46
N VAL A 33 -10.90 38.40 0.34
CA VAL A 33 -10.88 39.02 -0.99
C VAL A 33 -12.27 38.99 -1.65
N THR A 34 -12.97 40.12 -1.66
CA THR A 34 -14.21 40.31 -2.43
C THR A 34 -13.95 40.99 -3.78
N TYR A 35 -14.33 40.35 -4.88
CA TYR A 35 -14.28 40.96 -6.22
C TYR A 35 -15.60 41.65 -6.59
N ALA A 36 -15.52 42.89 -7.09
CA ALA A 36 -16.67 43.70 -7.48
C ALA A 36 -17.11 43.48 -8.94
N LYS A 37 -18.43 43.53 -9.19
CA LYS A 37 -19.03 43.45 -10.54
C LYS A 37 -18.67 44.69 -11.40
N ARG A 38 -18.38 44.46 -12.68
CA ARG A 38 -18.41 45.49 -13.74
C ARG A 38 -19.40 45.08 -14.85
N ARG A 39 -20.02 46.04 -15.55
CA ARG A 39 -21.16 45.82 -16.49
C ARG A 39 -21.10 46.81 -17.66
N ARG A 40 -21.85 46.53 -18.75
CA ARG A 40 -21.93 47.22 -20.08
C ARG A 40 -20.91 46.69 -21.11
N LYS A 41 -21.22 46.55 -22.42
CA LYS A 41 -22.49 46.75 -23.17
C LYS A 41 -22.57 45.83 -24.42
N SER A 42 -23.76 45.76 -25.03
CA SER A 42 -24.17 45.06 -26.27
C SER A 42 -23.76 45.83 -27.56
N GLN A 43 -23.86 45.39 -28.83
CA GLN A 43 -24.38 44.21 -29.61
C GLN A 43 -23.78 44.32 -31.09
N PRO A 44 -24.23 43.67 -32.21
CA PRO A 44 -25.29 42.66 -32.48
C PRO A 44 -24.93 41.39 -33.34
N SER A 45 -25.83 40.38 -33.28
CA SER A 45 -26.28 39.33 -34.25
C SER A 45 -25.41 38.84 -35.46
N LYS A 46 -25.57 37.63 -36.03
CA LYS A 46 -26.76 36.76 -36.29
C LYS A 46 -26.52 35.22 -36.08
N PRO A 47 -27.54 34.34 -36.17
CA PRO A 47 -27.58 33.03 -35.49
C PRO A 47 -27.66 31.78 -36.38
N SER A 48 -27.65 30.60 -35.74
CA SER A 48 -28.15 29.29 -36.21
C SER A 48 -28.77 28.52 -35.01
N PRO A 49 -29.60 27.47 -35.21
CA PRO A 49 -30.75 27.21 -34.33
C PRO A 49 -30.49 26.35 -33.08
N VAL A 50 -31.38 26.53 -32.09
CA VAL A 50 -31.65 25.60 -30.99
C VAL A 50 -32.98 24.89 -31.30
N LEU A 51 -33.08 23.59 -30.99
CA LEU A 51 -34.33 22.85 -30.94
C LEU A 51 -34.65 22.52 -29.48
N ASP A 52 -35.83 22.93 -29.00
CA ASP A 52 -36.27 22.70 -27.63
C ASP A 52 -36.89 21.30 -27.45
N PRO A 53 -36.43 20.48 -26.49
CA PRO A 53 -37.04 19.20 -26.15
C PRO A 53 -38.01 19.28 -24.94
N GLU A 54 -38.49 20.45 -24.53
CA GLU A 54 -39.48 20.58 -23.44
C GLU A 54 -40.93 20.32 -23.89
N LYS A 55 -41.18 19.17 -24.55
CA LYS A 55 -42.56 18.73 -24.85
C LYS A 55 -42.80 17.21 -24.96
N SER A 56 -42.07 16.42 -24.17
CA SER A 56 -42.21 14.95 -24.13
C SER A 56 -42.04 14.33 -22.74
N ILE A 57 -42.34 15.08 -21.66
CA ILE A 57 -42.26 14.59 -20.26
C ILE A 57 -43.60 14.78 -19.52
N SER A 58 -44.64 14.09 -19.99
CA SER A 58 -45.93 13.98 -19.29
C SER A 58 -46.50 12.56 -19.22
N GLU A 59 -45.75 11.54 -19.70
CA GLU A 59 -46.24 10.16 -19.82
C GLU A 59 -45.14 9.12 -19.47
N ALA A 60 -44.43 9.35 -18.37
CA ALA A 60 -43.36 8.47 -17.88
C ALA A 60 -43.34 8.29 -16.33
N ILE A 61 -44.45 8.57 -15.65
CA ILE A 61 -44.57 8.46 -14.18
C ILE A 61 -45.31 7.16 -13.81
N SER A 62 -44.76 6.00 -14.18
CA SER A 62 -45.40 4.69 -13.91
C SER A 62 -44.46 3.52 -13.61
N ASP A 63 -43.12 3.69 -13.63
CA ASP A 63 -42.22 2.79 -12.90
C ASP A 63 -41.01 3.56 -12.34
N SER A 64 -40.75 3.40 -11.04
CA SER A 64 -39.64 4.04 -10.31
C SER A 64 -38.74 3.03 -9.59
N SER A 65 -38.80 1.76 -9.98
CA SER A 65 -38.04 0.66 -9.37
C SER A 65 -36.57 0.57 -9.81
N ASN A 66 -36.26 0.89 -11.07
CA ASN A 66 -34.96 0.59 -11.68
C ASN A 66 -33.96 1.77 -11.60
N VAL A 67 -33.38 1.99 -10.42
CA VAL A 67 -32.41 3.09 -10.14
C VAL A 67 -31.16 3.06 -11.04
N PHE A 68 -30.81 1.90 -11.60
CA PHE A 68 -29.56 1.69 -12.36
C PHE A 68 -29.66 1.88 -13.88
N VAL A 69 -30.85 2.08 -14.49
CA VAL A 69 -30.97 2.25 -15.96
C VAL A 69 -30.13 3.42 -16.50
N PRO A 70 -30.04 4.59 -15.84
CA PRO A 70 -29.17 5.67 -16.29
C PRO A 70 -27.67 5.34 -16.17
N LEU A 71 -27.28 4.45 -15.25
CA LEU A 71 -25.91 3.96 -15.11
C LEU A 71 -25.56 2.89 -16.15
N GLU A 72 -26.53 2.05 -16.51
CA GLU A 72 -26.43 1.09 -17.62
C GLU A 72 -26.15 1.83 -18.93
N GLN A 73 -26.99 2.81 -19.30
CA GLN A 73 -26.79 3.65 -20.49
C GLN A 73 -25.45 4.42 -20.46
N GLN A 74 -25.03 4.93 -19.28
CA GLN A 74 -23.74 5.61 -19.15
C GLN A 74 -22.56 4.64 -19.27
N ALA A 75 -22.68 3.40 -18.78
CA ALA A 75 -21.65 2.37 -18.89
C ALA A 75 -21.55 1.84 -20.32
N GLU A 76 -22.67 1.59 -20.99
CA GLU A 76 -22.73 1.22 -22.41
C GLU A 76 -22.06 2.28 -23.28
N GLU A 77 -22.35 3.57 -23.08
CA GLU A 77 -21.71 4.65 -23.84
C GLU A 77 -20.21 4.81 -23.49
N GLN A 78 -19.79 4.59 -22.23
CA GLN A 78 -18.35 4.57 -21.90
C GLN A 78 -17.61 3.35 -22.47
N ILE A 79 -18.27 2.19 -22.56
CA ILE A 79 -17.74 1.00 -23.23
C ILE A 79 -17.65 1.26 -24.74
N ARG A 80 -18.67 1.87 -25.36
CA ARG A 80 -18.67 2.31 -26.75
C ARG A 80 -17.54 3.30 -27.05
N LEU A 81 -17.30 4.27 -26.17
CA LEU A 81 -16.18 5.22 -26.28
C LEU A 81 -14.83 4.52 -26.11
N ARG A 82 -14.73 3.50 -25.24
CA ARG A 82 -13.52 2.67 -25.12
C ARG A 82 -13.26 1.86 -26.40
N HIS A 83 -14.27 1.19 -26.95
CA HIS A 83 -14.19 0.51 -28.25
C HIS A 83 -13.83 1.47 -29.40
N LEU A 84 -14.35 2.71 -29.38
CA LEU A 84 -13.98 3.74 -30.36
C LEU A 84 -12.50 4.13 -30.20
N GLN A 85 -11.99 4.25 -28.97
CA GLN A 85 -10.59 4.57 -28.72
C GLN A 85 -9.64 3.40 -29.04
N GLU A 86 -10.05 2.15 -28.78
CA GLU A 86 -9.28 0.95 -29.07
C GLU A 86 -9.26 0.64 -30.58
N SER A 87 -10.39 0.79 -31.28
CA SER A 87 -10.43 0.72 -32.75
C SER A 87 -9.65 1.86 -33.41
N GLN A 88 -9.65 3.08 -32.84
CA GLN A 88 -8.77 4.17 -33.31
C GLN A 88 -7.28 3.86 -33.10
N LYS A 89 -6.88 3.19 -32.00
CA LYS A 89 -5.50 2.72 -31.80
C LYS A 89 -5.11 1.65 -32.80
N ALA A 90 -5.94 0.62 -32.98
CA ALA A 90 -5.71 -0.42 -33.99
C ALA A 90 -5.69 0.13 -35.43
N ALA A 91 -6.52 1.13 -35.72
CA ALA A 91 -6.49 1.85 -36.99
C ALA A 91 -5.21 2.69 -37.15
N ALA A 92 -4.71 3.34 -36.09
CA ALA A 92 -3.43 4.06 -36.13
C ALA A 92 -2.25 3.11 -36.39
N GLU A 93 -2.24 1.93 -35.75
CA GLU A 93 -1.21 0.91 -35.94
C GLU A 93 -1.22 0.30 -37.36
N THR A 94 -2.38 0.16 -38.00
CA THR A 94 -2.47 -0.29 -39.40
C THR A 94 -2.14 0.83 -40.39
N VAL A 95 -2.59 2.07 -40.16
CA VAL A 95 -2.29 3.25 -40.99
C VAL A 95 -0.79 3.60 -40.96
N SER A 96 -0.04 3.23 -39.91
CA SER A 96 1.42 3.30 -39.88
C SER A 96 2.14 2.47 -40.96
N LYS A 97 1.43 1.68 -41.80
CA LYS A 97 2.01 0.88 -42.89
C LYS A 97 1.57 1.26 -44.32
N SER A 98 0.68 2.26 -44.54
CA SER A 98 0.27 2.62 -45.92
C SER A 98 -0.32 4.03 -46.11
N LYS A 99 0.19 4.74 -47.13
CA LYS A 99 -0.34 5.97 -47.79
C LYS A 99 0.12 6.00 -49.26
N PRO A 100 -0.46 6.80 -50.18
CA PRO A 100 -1.47 7.87 -50.05
C PRO A 100 -2.81 7.46 -50.77
N SER A 101 -3.69 8.25 -51.43
CA SER A 101 -3.72 9.68 -51.86
C SER A 101 -5.13 10.20 -52.26
N THR A 102 -5.40 11.48 -51.93
CA THR A 102 -6.03 12.54 -52.77
C THR A 102 -7.50 12.45 -53.30
N SER A 103 -8.23 13.59 -53.20
CA SER A 103 -9.48 14.02 -53.91
C SER A 103 -10.79 13.23 -53.70
N GLY A 104 -12.03 13.79 -53.79
CA GLY A 104 -12.49 15.19 -53.92
C GLY A 104 -13.97 15.32 -54.40
N SER A 105 -14.62 16.47 -54.12
CA SER A 105 -15.86 17.05 -54.76
C SER A 105 -17.33 16.59 -54.41
N SER A 106 -18.05 17.52 -53.75
CA SER A 106 -19.37 18.18 -54.10
C SER A 106 -20.76 17.50 -54.22
N SER A 107 -21.78 18.38 -54.01
CA SER A 107 -23.15 18.52 -54.62
C SER A 107 -24.39 17.77 -54.07
N ASP A 108 -25.34 18.56 -53.52
CA ASP A 108 -26.81 18.71 -53.75
C ASP A 108 -27.75 17.47 -53.92
N ASP A 109 -29.09 17.55 -53.77
CA ASP A 109 -30.04 18.68 -53.67
C ASP A 109 -31.33 18.33 -52.88
N GLY A 110 -32.12 19.35 -52.51
CA GLY A 110 -33.60 19.40 -52.62
C GLY A 110 -34.51 18.63 -51.64
N GLY A 111 -35.49 19.33 -51.05
CA GLY A 111 -36.67 18.71 -50.40
C GLY A 111 -37.40 19.61 -49.39
N ASP A 112 -38.36 20.42 -49.85
CA ASP A 112 -39.09 21.42 -49.04
C ASP A 112 -40.63 21.16 -49.04
N SER A 113 -41.32 21.52 -47.96
CA SER A 113 -42.80 21.56 -47.85
C SER A 113 -43.30 22.24 -46.57
N ASP A 114 -43.88 23.44 -46.70
CA ASP A 114 -44.55 24.17 -45.61
C ASP A 114 -45.93 23.58 -45.21
N GLY A 115 -46.44 24.01 -44.03
CA GLY A 115 -47.80 23.71 -43.55
C GLY A 115 -48.26 24.67 -42.43
N GLU A 116 -49.42 25.32 -42.61
CA GLU A 116 -49.81 26.50 -41.83
C GLU A 116 -50.60 26.27 -40.52
N VAL A 117 -50.29 27.14 -39.54
CA VAL A 117 -51.22 27.93 -38.68
C VAL A 117 -52.46 27.27 -38.03
N SER A 118 -52.49 27.31 -36.69
CA SER A 118 -53.64 27.92 -35.97
C SER A 118 -53.36 28.30 -34.51
N ARG A 119 -54.15 29.26 -34.00
CA ARG A 119 -54.10 29.80 -32.62
C ARG A 119 -55.24 29.23 -31.76
N GLY A 120 -54.98 29.07 -30.47
CA GLY A 120 -55.98 28.89 -29.41
C GLY A 120 -55.39 29.37 -28.08
N ALA A 121 -56.19 29.95 -27.18
CA ALA A 121 -55.67 30.79 -26.11
C ALA A 121 -56.33 30.58 -24.73
N GLU A 122 -55.57 31.02 -23.72
CA GLU A 122 -56.02 31.66 -22.47
C GLU A 122 -56.54 30.85 -21.25
N ASN A 123 -56.06 31.30 -20.08
CA ASN A 123 -56.64 31.22 -18.74
C ASN A 123 -56.70 29.82 -18.05
N LYS A 124 -56.64 29.71 -16.71
CA LYS A 124 -56.63 30.73 -15.63
C LYS A 124 -55.71 30.28 -14.48
N VAL A 125 -55.07 31.22 -13.78
CA VAL A 125 -54.42 30.98 -12.48
C VAL A 125 -55.38 31.33 -11.33
N GLU A 126 -55.50 30.48 -10.33
CA GLU A 126 -56.04 30.86 -9.03
C GLU A 126 -55.48 29.96 -7.92
N ALA A 127 -55.07 30.56 -6.79
CA ALA A 127 -54.47 29.85 -5.67
C ALA A 127 -55.34 29.99 -4.43
N LYS A 128 -55.51 28.91 -3.64
CA LYS A 128 -56.21 28.95 -2.36
C LYS A 128 -55.37 28.31 -1.25
N VAL A 129 -55.29 28.99 -0.12
CA VAL A 129 -54.63 28.53 1.11
C VAL A 129 -55.69 27.94 2.05
N GLU A 130 -55.40 26.79 2.67
CA GLU A 130 -56.22 26.26 3.77
C GLU A 130 -55.37 25.48 4.79
N ALA A 131 -55.95 25.11 5.94
CA ALA A 131 -55.23 25.11 7.22
C ALA A 131 -54.90 23.73 7.84
N LYS A 132 -54.01 23.76 8.85
CA LYS A 132 -53.79 22.70 9.86
C LYS A 132 -55.15 22.41 10.56
N LYS A 133 -55.57 21.19 10.93
CA LYS A 133 -54.96 20.03 11.65
C LYS A 133 -56.05 18.89 11.66
N PRO A 134 -55.91 17.68 12.27
CA PRO A 134 -54.75 17.04 12.90
C PRO A 134 -54.53 15.53 12.57
N ASN A 135 -53.27 15.15 12.35
CA ASN A 135 -52.60 13.97 12.96
C ASN A 135 -53.37 12.63 13.15
N GLU A 136 -53.59 11.86 12.07
CA GLU A 136 -53.81 10.41 12.20
C GLU A 136 -52.50 9.64 12.43
N LYS A 137 -52.58 8.56 13.22
CA LYS A 137 -51.44 7.69 13.53
C LYS A 137 -51.20 6.70 12.38
N ASN A 138 -50.34 7.07 11.43
CA ASN A 138 -49.78 6.11 10.47
C ASN A 138 -49.30 4.83 11.19
N PRO A 139 -49.74 3.62 10.77
CA PRO A 139 -49.33 2.38 11.41
C PRO A 139 -47.80 2.21 11.31
N LYS A 140 -47.18 1.75 12.40
CA LYS A 140 -45.72 1.53 12.45
C LYS A 140 -45.34 0.49 11.40
N LYS A 141 -44.77 0.93 10.27
CA LYS A 141 -44.22 0.05 9.23
C LYS A 141 -43.31 -0.99 9.88
N LYS A 142 -43.54 -2.27 9.58
CA LYS A 142 -42.82 -3.42 10.16
C LYS A 142 -41.33 -3.22 9.90
N LYS A 143 -40.49 -3.17 10.95
CA LYS A 143 -39.06 -2.89 10.81
C LYS A 143 -38.32 -4.12 10.28
N ILE A 144 -38.36 -4.31 8.97
CA ILE A 144 -37.61 -5.33 8.23
C ILE A 144 -36.11 -5.12 8.50
N THR A 145 -35.41 -6.20 8.83
CA THR A 145 -33.98 -6.22 9.16
C THR A 145 -33.16 -6.88 8.06
N ILE A 146 -31.85 -6.61 8.02
CA ILE A 146 -30.94 -7.21 7.02
C ILE A 146 -31.01 -8.74 7.04
N SER A 147 -31.07 -9.35 8.24
CA SER A 147 -31.20 -10.80 8.42
C SER A 147 -32.57 -11.38 8.02
N ASN A 148 -33.61 -10.55 7.84
CA ASN A 148 -34.88 -11.01 7.31
C ASN A 148 -34.86 -10.91 5.78
N ALA A 149 -34.51 -9.74 5.22
CA ALA A 149 -34.38 -9.54 3.79
C ALA A 149 -33.44 -10.57 3.12
N ALA A 150 -32.33 -10.91 3.77
CA ALA A 150 -31.39 -11.92 3.26
C ALA A 150 -31.91 -13.37 3.29
N LYS A 151 -33.00 -13.66 4.01
CA LYS A 151 -33.65 -14.99 4.04
C LYS A 151 -34.69 -15.17 2.94
N GLU A 152 -35.27 -14.08 2.46
CA GLU A 152 -36.20 -14.09 1.32
C GLU A 152 -35.44 -14.29 -0.02
N ILE A 153 -34.10 -14.23 -0.01
CA ILE A 153 -33.27 -14.52 -1.19
C ILE A 153 -33.18 -16.03 -1.38
N ASP A 154 -33.88 -16.55 -2.39
CA ASP A 154 -33.75 -17.93 -2.82
C ASP A 154 -32.57 -18.13 -3.79
N ALA A 155 -31.87 -19.27 -3.64
CA ALA A 155 -30.72 -19.62 -4.45
C ALA A 155 -31.08 -20.10 -5.86
N SER A 156 -32.26 -20.70 -6.08
CA SER A 156 -32.70 -21.11 -7.42
C SER A 156 -33.18 -19.92 -8.25
N ALA A 157 -33.88 -18.97 -7.63
CA ALA A 157 -34.25 -17.69 -8.23
C ALA A 157 -33.01 -16.85 -8.59
N LEU A 158 -31.98 -16.83 -7.72
CA LEU A 158 -30.69 -16.23 -8.06
C LEU A 158 -30.00 -16.97 -9.21
N ALA A 159 -29.96 -18.31 -9.20
CA ALA A 159 -29.32 -19.09 -10.27
C ALA A 159 -29.96 -18.83 -11.65
N ALA A 160 -31.30 -18.74 -11.71
CA ALA A 160 -32.03 -18.36 -12.91
C ALA A 160 -31.68 -16.93 -13.37
N PHE A 161 -31.76 -15.95 -12.47
CA PHE A 161 -31.40 -14.56 -12.76
C PHE A 161 -29.96 -14.41 -13.29
N LEU A 162 -29.00 -15.19 -12.76
CA LEU A 162 -27.62 -15.15 -13.23
C LEU A 162 -27.41 -15.87 -14.56
N ALA A 163 -28.17 -16.91 -14.87
CA ALA A 163 -28.18 -17.54 -16.19
C ALA A 163 -28.73 -16.57 -17.25
N ASP A 164 -29.86 -15.92 -16.97
CA ASP A 164 -30.45 -14.92 -17.85
C ASP A 164 -29.55 -13.68 -18.00
N THR A 165 -28.93 -13.21 -16.91
CA THR A 165 -27.96 -12.10 -16.94
C THR A 165 -26.73 -12.43 -17.78
N THR A 166 -26.15 -13.63 -17.62
CA THR A 166 -25.01 -14.05 -18.46
C THR A 166 -25.39 -14.21 -19.92
N LYS A 167 -26.61 -14.65 -20.23
CA LYS A 167 -27.12 -14.74 -21.61
C LYS A 167 -27.42 -13.36 -22.22
N ALA A 168 -27.99 -12.43 -21.47
CA ALA A 168 -28.35 -11.10 -21.96
C ALA A 168 -27.14 -10.19 -22.22
N TYR A 169 -26.01 -10.44 -21.52
CA TYR A 169 -24.82 -9.59 -21.55
C TYR A 169 -23.55 -10.44 -21.76
N GLU A 170 -23.59 -11.42 -22.66
CA GLU A 170 -22.56 -12.47 -22.80
C GLU A 170 -21.13 -11.90 -22.92
N GLU A 171 -20.91 -10.91 -23.79
CA GLU A 171 -19.60 -10.24 -23.95
C GLU A 171 -19.29 -9.24 -22.82
N PHE A 172 -20.31 -8.72 -22.12
CA PHE A 172 -20.19 -7.59 -21.19
C PHE A 172 -20.15 -8.03 -19.71
N HIS A 173 -19.13 -8.81 -19.35
CA HIS A 173 -18.89 -9.31 -17.98
C HIS A 173 -18.95 -8.23 -16.87
N PHE A 174 -18.60 -6.96 -17.16
CA PHE A 174 -18.72 -5.88 -16.17
C PHE A 174 -20.20 -5.50 -15.90
N LEU A 175 -21.03 -5.44 -16.95
CA LEU A 175 -22.46 -5.16 -16.83
C LEU A 175 -23.20 -6.32 -16.14
N GLN A 176 -22.78 -7.57 -16.40
CA GLN A 176 -23.22 -8.74 -15.61
C GLN A 176 -22.96 -8.55 -14.10
N LEU A 177 -21.78 -8.07 -13.72
CA LEU A 177 -21.40 -7.85 -12.31
C LEU A 177 -22.17 -6.67 -11.67
N MET A 178 -22.47 -5.61 -12.43
CA MET A 178 -23.38 -4.56 -11.96
C MET A 178 -24.81 -5.08 -11.74
N ARG A 179 -25.36 -5.89 -12.67
CA ARG A 179 -26.66 -6.56 -12.53
C ARG A 179 -26.73 -7.50 -11.32
N PHE A 180 -25.66 -8.24 -11.07
CA PHE A 180 -25.50 -9.05 -9.86
C PHE A 180 -25.56 -8.21 -8.57
N SER A 181 -24.91 -7.04 -8.53
CA SER A 181 -25.01 -6.11 -7.39
C SER A 181 -26.38 -5.43 -7.27
N ASP A 182 -27.07 -5.19 -8.39
CA ASP A 182 -28.44 -4.67 -8.45
C ASP A 182 -29.44 -5.70 -7.86
N TYR A 183 -29.30 -6.99 -8.16
CA TYR A 183 -30.13 -8.05 -7.56
C TYR A 183 -30.11 -8.01 -6.02
N PHE A 184 -28.94 -8.00 -5.40
CA PHE A 184 -28.84 -7.86 -3.94
C PHE A 184 -29.32 -6.49 -3.45
N THR A 185 -29.10 -5.42 -4.21
CA THR A 185 -29.64 -4.09 -3.90
C THR A 185 -31.17 -4.08 -3.82
N ARG A 186 -31.85 -4.75 -4.75
CA ARG A 186 -33.31 -4.90 -4.77
C ARG A 186 -33.79 -5.69 -3.56
N ALA A 187 -33.16 -6.83 -3.26
CA ALA A 187 -33.48 -7.64 -2.07
C ALA A 187 -33.33 -6.85 -0.75
N PHE A 188 -32.39 -5.91 -0.67
CA PHE A 188 -32.17 -5.06 0.51
C PHE A 188 -32.88 -3.69 0.46
N SER A 189 -33.69 -3.40 -0.57
CA SER A 189 -34.24 -2.07 -0.85
C SER A 189 -35.23 -1.54 0.20
N GLU A 190 -35.95 -2.43 0.90
CA GLU A 190 -36.89 -2.07 1.97
C GLU A 190 -36.19 -1.63 3.28
N ILE A 191 -34.87 -1.84 3.38
CA ILE A 191 -34.12 -1.55 4.60
C ILE A 191 -33.88 -0.05 4.74
N SER A 192 -34.34 0.50 5.87
CA SER A 192 -34.05 1.88 6.26
C SER A 192 -32.53 2.08 6.49
N PRO A 193 -31.87 3.10 5.88
CA PRO A 193 -30.41 3.32 6.01
C PRO A 193 -29.86 3.36 7.44
N SER A 194 -30.69 3.72 8.42
CA SER A 194 -30.36 3.67 9.85
C SER A 194 -30.05 2.27 10.41
N GLN A 195 -30.28 1.20 9.64
CA GLN A 195 -29.92 -0.18 9.99
C GLN A 195 -28.57 -0.63 9.41
N PHE A 196 -28.12 -0.02 8.31
CA PHE A 196 -26.84 -0.31 7.69
C PHE A 196 -25.95 0.95 7.70
N GLN A 197 -25.64 1.42 8.92
CA GLN A 197 -24.69 2.51 9.15
C GLN A 197 -23.26 2.02 8.93
N TRP A 198 -22.93 1.66 7.68
CA TRP A 198 -21.67 1.00 7.30
C TRP A 198 -20.44 1.78 7.78
N SER A 199 -20.45 3.11 7.65
CA SER A 199 -19.34 4.00 8.01
C SER A 199 -19.09 4.07 9.53
N LYS A 200 -20.12 3.79 10.33
CA LYS A 200 -20.05 3.65 11.80
C LYS A 200 -19.60 2.23 12.17
N MET A 201 -20.23 1.22 11.56
CA MET A 201 -19.93 -0.20 11.71
C MET A 201 -18.43 -0.50 11.50
N LEU A 202 -17.84 -0.03 10.40
CA LEU A 202 -16.43 -0.26 10.09
C LEU A 202 -15.44 0.45 11.03
N LYS A 203 -15.89 1.46 11.79
CA LYS A 203 -15.06 2.20 12.76
C LYS A 203 -15.19 1.67 14.20
N GLU A 204 -16.38 1.20 14.58
CA GLU A 204 -16.73 0.86 15.97
C GLU A 204 -16.86 -0.64 16.24
N SER A 205 -17.09 -1.48 15.22
CA SER A 205 -17.05 -2.94 15.40
C SER A 205 -15.62 -3.48 15.25
N SER A 206 -15.31 -4.58 15.93
CA SER A 206 -14.02 -5.27 15.82
C SER A 206 -13.73 -5.71 14.37
N VAL A 207 -12.44 -5.79 14.01
CA VAL A 207 -12.02 -6.27 12.67
C VAL A 207 -12.55 -7.67 12.40
N GLU A 208 -12.65 -8.54 13.42
CA GLU A 208 -13.31 -9.84 13.31
C GLU A 208 -14.77 -9.75 12.86
N LYS A 209 -15.61 -8.99 13.58
CA LYS A 209 -17.02 -8.85 13.25
C LYS A 209 -17.22 -8.19 11.88
N ASN A 210 -16.36 -7.23 11.53
CA ASN A 210 -16.35 -6.61 10.21
C ASN A 210 -15.93 -7.59 9.10
N SER A 211 -15.01 -8.52 9.37
CA SER A 211 -14.56 -9.50 8.37
C SER A 211 -15.67 -10.43 7.86
N ILE A 212 -16.68 -10.74 8.68
CA ILE A 212 -17.83 -11.58 8.28
C ILE A 212 -19.03 -10.79 7.74
N MET A 213 -19.02 -9.46 7.85
CA MET A 213 -20.13 -8.57 7.51
C MET A 213 -20.00 -8.06 6.06
N PRO A 214 -21.09 -7.96 5.26
CA PRO A 214 -22.48 -8.34 5.54
C PRO A 214 -22.82 -9.82 5.28
N LEU A 215 -21.86 -10.63 4.81
CA LEU A 215 -22.11 -12.01 4.36
C LEU A 215 -22.66 -12.95 5.44
N CYS A 216 -22.47 -12.64 6.72
CA CYS A 216 -23.09 -13.35 7.85
C CYS A 216 -24.62 -13.34 7.87
N TYR A 217 -25.29 -12.54 7.01
CA TYR A 217 -26.73 -12.59 6.80
C TYR A 217 -27.15 -13.43 5.58
N VAL A 218 -26.25 -13.65 4.62
CA VAL A 218 -26.52 -14.37 3.37
C VAL A 218 -26.57 -15.87 3.64
N SER A 219 -27.53 -16.57 3.06
CA SER A 219 -27.64 -18.03 3.22
C SER A 219 -26.52 -18.76 2.47
N GLU A 220 -26.03 -19.87 3.02
CA GLU A 220 -24.95 -20.67 2.40
C GLU A 220 -25.25 -21.11 0.95
N PRO A 221 -26.48 -21.52 0.57
CA PRO A 221 -26.81 -21.81 -0.83
C PRO A 221 -26.65 -20.59 -1.75
N VAL A 222 -27.18 -19.43 -1.34
CA VAL A 222 -27.06 -18.16 -2.09
C VAL A 222 -25.59 -17.74 -2.24
N TYR A 223 -24.80 -17.90 -1.17
CA TYR A 223 -23.36 -17.64 -1.20
C TYR A 223 -22.63 -18.56 -2.20
N LYS A 224 -22.90 -19.87 -2.19
CA LYS A 224 -22.32 -20.84 -3.14
C LYS A 224 -22.67 -20.52 -4.59
N THR A 225 -23.95 -20.36 -4.92
CA THR A 225 -24.41 -19.97 -6.26
C THR A 225 -23.71 -18.70 -6.74
N SER A 226 -23.57 -17.70 -5.87
CA SER A 226 -22.87 -16.45 -6.17
C SER A 226 -21.38 -16.66 -6.49
N ILE A 227 -20.64 -17.37 -5.63
CA ILE A 227 -19.18 -17.55 -5.83
C ILE A 227 -18.85 -18.52 -6.98
N GLU A 228 -19.69 -19.52 -7.24
CA GLU A 228 -19.55 -20.41 -8.39
C GLU A 228 -19.75 -19.65 -9.72
N TRP A 229 -20.69 -18.71 -9.77
CA TRP A 229 -20.89 -17.83 -10.91
C TRP A 229 -19.74 -16.81 -11.06
N ILE A 230 -19.38 -16.07 -9.99
CA ILE A 230 -18.22 -15.16 -9.94
C ILE A 230 -16.91 -15.87 -10.36
N SER A 231 -16.80 -17.19 -10.14
CA SER A 231 -15.61 -17.96 -10.53
C SER A 231 -15.33 -17.93 -12.04
N LYS A 232 -16.37 -17.73 -12.85
CA LYS A 232 -16.36 -17.75 -14.32
C LYS A 232 -16.08 -16.37 -14.92
N CYS A 233 -16.42 -15.30 -14.20
CA CYS A 233 -16.18 -13.93 -14.64
C CYS A 233 -14.68 -13.64 -14.87
N SER A 234 -14.38 -12.82 -15.87
CA SER A 234 -13.00 -12.48 -16.21
C SER A 234 -12.33 -11.60 -15.15
N ALA A 235 -11.04 -11.82 -14.90
CA ALA A 235 -10.29 -11.12 -13.85
C ALA A 235 -10.24 -9.59 -14.06
N ASN A 236 -10.31 -9.12 -15.32
CA ASN A 236 -10.40 -7.70 -15.62
C ASN A 236 -11.76 -7.11 -15.21
N ALA A 237 -12.88 -7.72 -15.62
CA ALA A 237 -14.21 -7.25 -15.26
C ALA A 237 -14.46 -7.23 -13.75
N LEU A 238 -13.91 -8.21 -13.01
CA LEU A 238 -13.92 -8.22 -11.55
C LEU A 238 -13.10 -7.06 -10.94
N GLY A 239 -12.03 -6.63 -11.61
CA GLY A 239 -11.23 -5.46 -11.24
C GLY A 239 -11.95 -4.13 -11.50
N GLU A 240 -12.56 -3.98 -12.67
CA GLU A 240 -13.39 -2.81 -13.00
C GLU A 240 -14.60 -2.72 -12.06
N PHE A 241 -15.26 -3.85 -11.76
CA PHE A 241 -16.32 -3.92 -10.76
C PHE A 241 -15.85 -3.52 -9.36
N LEU A 242 -14.67 -3.95 -8.92
CA LEU A 242 -14.10 -3.57 -7.62
C LEU A 242 -13.87 -2.05 -7.53
N ILE A 243 -13.32 -1.44 -8.58
CA ILE A 243 -13.09 0.01 -8.65
C ILE A 243 -14.42 0.78 -8.64
N TRP A 244 -15.35 0.46 -9.53
CA TRP A 244 -16.69 1.06 -9.59
C TRP A 244 -17.45 0.95 -8.25
N SER A 245 -17.34 -0.22 -7.60
CA SER A 245 -17.97 -0.47 -6.30
C SER A 245 -17.35 0.36 -5.17
N LEU A 246 -16.03 0.53 -5.17
CA LEU A 246 -15.33 1.39 -4.21
C LEU A 246 -15.65 2.86 -4.44
N ASP A 247 -15.77 3.29 -5.70
CA ASP A 247 -16.17 4.66 -6.04
C ASP A 247 -17.53 5.00 -5.44
N CYS A 248 -18.56 4.19 -5.71
CA CYS A 248 -19.91 4.38 -5.14
C CYS A 248 -19.91 4.52 -3.61
N ILE A 249 -19.06 3.76 -2.91
CA ILE A 249 -18.91 3.84 -1.45
C ILE A 249 -18.19 5.14 -1.03
N LEU A 250 -17.22 5.61 -1.82
CA LEU A 250 -16.47 6.84 -1.56
C LEU A 250 -17.29 8.11 -1.82
N GLU A 251 -18.21 8.13 -2.80
CA GLU A 251 -19.16 9.25 -2.96
C GLU A 251 -20.15 9.31 -1.78
N ASP A 252 -20.73 8.19 -1.34
CA ASP A 252 -21.60 8.19 -0.15
C ASP A 252 -20.82 8.62 1.11
N LEU A 253 -19.57 8.18 1.25
CA LEU A 253 -18.68 8.59 2.34
C LEU A 253 -18.36 10.10 2.33
N ALA A 254 -18.33 10.73 1.16
CA ALA A 254 -18.20 12.18 1.02
C ALA A 254 -19.53 12.90 1.32
N GLY A 255 -20.65 12.41 0.79
CA GLY A 255 -22.00 12.93 1.05
C GLY A 255 -22.39 12.88 2.54
N GLN A 256 -21.96 11.85 3.27
CA GLN A 256 -22.12 11.75 4.72
C GLN A 256 -21.41 12.86 5.51
N ARG A 257 -20.40 13.54 4.96
CA ARG A 257 -19.65 14.61 5.66
C ARG A 257 -20.16 16.00 5.38
N SER A 258 -20.61 16.28 4.15
CA SER A 258 -21.01 17.63 3.77
C SER A 258 -22.28 18.08 4.50
N GLY A 259 -23.13 17.15 4.92
CA GLY A 259 -24.43 17.43 5.54
C GLY A 259 -25.39 18.18 4.61
N ALA A 260 -25.02 18.36 3.34
CA ALA A 260 -25.54 19.39 2.47
C ALA A 260 -26.35 18.80 1.31
N LYS A 261 -27.53 19.38 1.07
CA LYS A 261 -28.34 19.12 -0.12
C LYS A 261 -27.74 19.87 -1.32
N SER A 262 -26.61 19.39 -1.83
CA SER A 262 -25.99 19.91 -3.05
C SER A 262 -25.51 18.76 -3.94
N TRP A 263 -26.43 18.26 -4.78
CA TRP A 263 -26.13 17.32 -5.86
C TRP A 263 -25.69 18.14 -7.08
N THR A 264 -24.39 18.15 -7.39
CA THR A 264 -23.90 18.56 -8.71
C THR A 264 -24.20 17.40 -9.67
N LYS A 265 -24.94 17.64 -10.75
CA LYS A 265 -25.31 16.60 -11.72
C LYS A 265 -24.11 16.15 -12.58
N SER A 266 -23.34 15.20 -12.07
CA SER A 266 -22.33 14.45 -12.82
C SER A 266 -22.16 13.06 -12.21
N ILE A 267 -22.54 12.02 -12.97
CA ILE A 267 -22.66 10.60 -12.56
C ILE A 267 -23.83 10.36 -11.58
N ILE A 268 -24.69 9.39 -11.89
CA ILE A 268 -25.93 9.11 -11.15
C ILE A 268 -25.68 7.96 -10.16
N PHE A 269 -25.00 8.25 -9.05
CA PHE A 269 -24.69 7.23 -8.05
C PHE A 269 -25.92 6.78 -7.25
N PRO A 270 -26.02 5.49 -6.89
CA PRO A 270 -27.21 4.93 -6.27
C PRO A 270 -27.35 5.39 -4.81
N GLN A 271 -28.57 5.73 -4.40
CA GLN A 271 -28.88 6.20 -3.04
C GLN A 271 -28.44 5.20 -1.97
N SER A 272 -27.98 5.69 -0.81
CA SER A 272 -27.31 4.95 0.28
C SER A 272 -27.95 3.64 0.80
N LYS A 273 -29.20 3.33 0.41
CA LYS A 273 -29.82 2.00 0.56
C LYS A 273 -29.08 0.91 -0.24
N ALA A 274 -28.60 1.24 -1.44
CA ALA A 274 -28.02 0.30 -2.39
C ALA A 274 -26.67 -0.30 -1.96
N LEU A 275 -25.98 0.36 -1.04
CA LEU A 275 -24.64 -0.04 -0.62
C LEU A 275 -24.61 -1.45 -0.02
N VAL A 276 -25.71 -1.97 0.55
CA VAL A 276 -25.74 -3.35 1.08
C VAL A 276 -25.41 -4.36 -0.03
N GLY A 277 -25.97 -4.20 -1.23
CA GLY A 277 -25.69 -5.07 -2.38
C GLY A 277 -24.24 -4.96 -2.85
N ILE A 278 -23.72 -3.73 -2.89
CA ILE A 278 -22.31 -3.46 -3.28
C ILE A 278 -21.33 -4.05 -2.25
N PHE A 279 -21.60 -3.92 -0.94
CA PHE A 279 -20.80 -4.54 0.12
C PHE A 279 -20.87 -6.08 0.10
N VAL A 280 -22.02 -6.68 -0.25
CA VAL A 280 -22.12 -8.13 -0.52
C VAL A 280 -21.27 -8.51 -1.73
N GLY A 281 -21.39 -7.78 -2.84
CA GLY A 281 -20.68 -8.04 -4.09
C GLY A 281 -19.16 -7.97 -3.95
N ILE A 282 -18.63 -6.89 -3.38
CA ILE A 282 -17.19 -6.77 -3.09
C ILE A 282 -16.72 -7.94 -2.22
N ALA A 283 -17.47 -8.31 -1.18
CA ALA A 283 -17.07 -9.37 -0.26
C ALA A 283 -17.02 -10.75 -0.94
N MET A 284 -17.99 -11.08 -1.78
CA MET A 284 -17.99 -12.32 -2.56
C MET A 284 -16.85 -12.34 -3.60
N VAL A 285 -16.65 -11.23 -4.34
CA VAL A 285 -15.59 -11.10 -5.35
C VAL A 285 -14.20 -11.23 -4.72
N LEU A 286 -13.94 -10.54 -3.61
CA LEU A 286 -12.63 -10.58 -2.93
C LEU A 286 -12.37 -11.91 -2.21
N ARG A 287 -13.39 -12.63 -1.77
CA ARG A 287 -13.22 -13.99 -1.22
C ARG A 287 -12.93 -15.02 -2.31
N GLN A 288 -13.63 -14.93 -3.45
CA GLN A 288 -13.53 -15.93 -4.52
C GLN A 288 -12.34 -15.69 -5.47
N LYS A 289 -11.95 -14.43 -5.69
CA LYS A 289 -10.83 -14.04 -6.55
C LYS A 289 -9.98 -12.94 -5.88
N PRO A 290 -9.41 -13.16 -4.68
CA PRO A 290 -8.69 -12.14 -3.90
C PRO A 290 -7.57 -11.47 -4.71
N GLY A 291 -6.90 -12.21 -5.59
CA GLY A 291 -5.87 -11.69 -6.48
C GLY A 291 -6.32 -10.57 -7.45
N VAL A 292 -7.62 -10.25 -7.54
CA VAL A 292 -8.14 -9.04 -8.19
C VAL A 292 -7.66 -7.76 -7.48
N LEU A 293 -7.60 -7.78 -6.14
CA LEU A 293 -7.12 -6.64 -5.34
C LEU A 293 -5.66 -6.31 -5.68
N ILE A 294 -4.81 -7.32 -5.90
CA ILE A 294 -3.40 -7.11 -6.32
C ILE A 294 -3.32 -6.36 -7.65
N SER A 295 -4.15 -6.73 -8.63
CA SER A 295 -4.16 -6.04 -9.94
C SER A 295 -4.68 -4.60 -9.87
N GLN A 296 -5.40 -4.22 -8.81
CA GLN A 296 -5.92 -2.86 -8.61
C GLN A 296 -5.11 -2.05 -7.58
N LEU A 297 -4.04 -2.62 -6.99
CA LEU A 297 -3.18 -1.90 -6.04
C LEU A 297 -2.58 -0.60 -6.63
N PRO A 298 -2.05 -0.56 -7.88
CA PRO A 298 -1.54 0.70 -8.46
C PRO A 298 -2.64 1.77 -8.52
N THR A 299 -3.82 1.42 -9.07
CA THR A 299 -4.99 2.30 -9.15
C THR A 299 -5.35 2.91 -7.79
N LEU A 300 -5.34 2.11 -6.72
CA LEU A 300 -5.66 2.52 -5.35
C LEU A 300 -4.55 3.33 -4.68
N MET A 301 -3.29 3.11 -5.04
CA MET A 301 -2.14 3.82 -4.45
C MET A 301 -1.88 5.17 -5.13
N ASP A 302 -1.93 5.21 -6.46
CA ASP A 302 -1.47 6.37 -7.24
C ASP A 302 -2.55 7.46 -7.38
N HIS A 303 -3.84 7.09 -7.39
CA HIS A 303 -4.91 8.04 -7.67
C HIS A 303 -5.50 8.70 -6.39
N PRO A 304 -5.47 10.05 -6.24
CA PRO A 304 -5.82 10.73 -5.00
C PRO A 304 -7.23 10.45 -4.42
N ARG A 305 -8.21 10.05 -5.24
CA ARG A 305 -9.57 9.73 -4.74
C ARG A 305 -9.56 8.59 -3.72
N TYR A 306 -8.56 7.72 -3.75
CA TYR A 306 -8.39 6.57 -2.85
C TYR A 306 -7.55 6.89 -1.61
N GLN A 307 -6.72 7.93 -1.64
CA GLN A 307 -5.81 8.27 -0.54
C GLN A 307 -6.51 9.07 0.57
N GLY A 308 -6.23 8.75 1.84
CA GLY A 308 -6.75 9.47 3.02
C GLY A 308 -7.04 8.58 4.24
N GLN A 309 -6.75 9.07 5.45
CA GLN A 309 -6.97 8.32 6.70
C GLN A 309 -8.44 7.91 6.90
N ASP A 310 -9.36 8.75 6.44
CA ASP A 310 -10.80 8.56 6.50
C ASP A 310 -11.29 7.29 5.77
N LYS A 311 -10.47 6.73 4.89
CA LYS A 311 -10.73 5.52 4.08
C LYS A 311 -10.08 4.27 4.69
N ILE A 312 -9.22 4.41 5.71
CA ILE A 312 -8.60 3.27 6.43
C ILE A 312 -9.66 2.24 6.91
N PRO A 313 -10.82 2.60 7.49
CA PRO A 313 -11.82 1.61 7.90
C PRO A 313 -12.39 0.79 6.74
N LEU A 314 -12.52 1.42 5.55
CA LEU A 314 -12.94 0.72 4.33
C LEU A 314 -11.84 -0.23 3.84
N TYR A 315 -10.58 0.21 3.80
CA TYR A 315 -9.46 -0.65 3.40
C TYR A 315 -9.22 -1.81 4.37
N VAL A 316 -9.35 -1.60 5.69
CA VAL A 316 -9.31 -2.67 6.69
C VAL A 316 -10.40 -3.72 6.42
N TRP A 317 -11.61 -3.30 6.04
CA TRP A 317 -12.68 -4.22 5.66
C TRP A 317 -12.42 -4.93 4.31
N VAL A 318 -12.06 -4.20 3.26
CA VAL A 318 -11.71 -4.74 1.92
C VAL A 318 -10.63 -5.81 2.04
N ILE A 319 -9.56 -5.50 2.76
CA ILE A 319 -8.43 -6.42 2.96
C ILE A 319 -8.87 -7.61 3.82
N SER A 320 -9.74 -7.42 4.82
CA SER A 320 -10.33 -8.53 5.59
C SER A 320 -11.13 -9.51 4.72
N GLN A 321 -11.82 -9.04 3.68
CA GLN A 321 -12.49 -9.95 2.72
C GLN A 321 -11.48 -10.72 1.86
N ALA A 322 -10.42 -10.05 1.40
CA ALA A 322 -9.35 -10.71 0.66
C ALA A 322 -8.59 -11.75 1.51
N CYS A 323 -8.36 -11.49 2.81
CA CYS A 323 -7.74 -12.44 3.75
C CYS A 323 -8.51 -13.77 3.83
N ALA A 324 -9.84 -13.72 3.78
CA ALA A 324 -10.70 -14.90 3.87
C ALA A 324 -10.63 -15.80 2.61
N GLY A 325 -10.17 -15.26 1.47
CA GLY A 325 -9.83 -16.04 0.28
C GLY A 325 -8.35 -16.45 0.21
N ASP A 326 -7.43 -15.50 0.43
CA ASP A 326 -5.98 -15.71 0.41
C ASP A 326 -5.26 -14.77 1.39
N LEU A 327 -4.79 -15.30 2.51
CA LEU A 327 -4.00 -14.57 3.52
C LEU A 327 -2.78 -13.86 2.92
N GLY A 328 -2.18 -14.39 1.84
CA GLY A 328 -1.06 -13.75 1.16
C GLY A 328 -1.45 -12.44 0.50
N VAL A 329 -2.59 -12.40 -0.19
CA VAL A 329 -3.16 -11.17 -0.75
C VAL A 329 -3.47 -10.16 0.36
N GLY A 330 -4.05 -10.66 1.46
CA GLY A 330 -4.36 -9.88 2.65
C GLY A 330 -3.13 -9.18 3.23
N MET A 331 -2.08 -9.96 3.52
CA MET A 331 -0.79 -9.46 4.01
C MET A 331 -0.17 -8.43 3.07
N HIS A 332 -0.19 -8.70 1.76
CA HIS A 332 0.40 -7.82 0.76
C HIS A 332 -0.31 -6.46 0.68
N SER A 333 -1.64 -6.48 0.63
CA SER A 333 -2.45 -5.27 0.57
C SER A 333 -2.37 -4.47 1.88
N TRP A 334 -2.24 -5.13 3.03
CA TRP A 334 -1.94 -4.47 4.31
C TRP A 334 -0.57 -3.77 4.27
N ALA A 335 0.48 -4.46 3.80
CA ALA A 335 1.84 -3.94 3.76
C ALA A 335 2.03 -2.76 2.78
N GLN A 336 1.19 -2.63 1.76
CA GLN A 336 1.22 -1.52 0.79
C GLN A 336 0.22 -0.38 1.09
N ILE A 337 -1.05 -0.67 1.42
CA ILE A 337 -2.07 0.37 1.63
C ILE A 337 -2.04 0.88 3.08
N LEU A 338 -2.09 -0.04 4.05
CA LEU A 338 -2.40 0.30 5.43
C LEU A 338 -1.17 0.68 6.26
N LEU A 339 -0.05 -0.03 6.07
CA LEU A 339 1.18 0.23 6.82
C LEU A 339 1.74 1.66 6.57
N PRO A 340 1.85 2.17 5.32
CA PRO A 340 2.24 3.57 5.11
C PRO A 340 1.26 4.56 5.77
N SER A 341 -0.05 4.27 5.74
CA SER A 341 -1.10 5.10 6.33
C SER A 341 -1.00 5.26 7.86
N VAL A 342 -0.21 4.42 8.55
CA VAL A 342 0.09 4.55 10.00
C VAL A 342 1.52 4.96 10.31
N SER A 343 2.39 5.09 9.30
CA SER A 343 3.84 5.37 9.43
C SER A 343 4.20 6.85 9.64
N GLY A 344 3.23 7.73 9.93
CA GLY A 344 3.45 9.16 10.10
C GLY A 344 3.67 9.58 11.56
N ASN A 345 4.69 10.44 11.79
CA ASN A 345 5.25 10.77 13.12
C ASN A 345 4.30 11.44 14.14
N SER A 346 3.07 11.83 13.77
CA SER A 346 2.12 12.45 14.71
C SER A 346 0.65 12.36 14.29
N SER A 347 0.36 12.41 12.99
CA SER A 347 -0.99 12.71 12.48
C SER A 347 -1.97 11.53 12.40
N CYS A 348 -1.53 10.27 12.57
CA CYS A 348 -2.42 9.11 12.44
C CYS A 348 -3.26 8.87 13.70
N ASN A 349 -4.59 8.94 13.55
CA ASN A 349 -5.56 8.74 14.64
C ASN A 349 -5.33 7.39 15.34
N PRO A 350 -5.21 7.35 16.69
CA PRO A 350 -5.00 6.11 17.46
C PRO A 350 -5.99 4.97 17.14
N GLN A 351 -7.27 5.28 16.92
CA GLN A 351 -8.30 4.27 16.56
C GLN A 351 -8.05 3.67 15.18
N LEU A 352 -7.57 4.46 14.22
CA LEU A 352 -7.24 3.98 12.87
C LEU A 352 -5.96 3.15 12.89
N ARG A 353 -4.96 3.55 13.69
CA ARG A 353 -3.75 2.75 13.94
C ARG A 353 -4.09 1.41 14.60
N ASP A 354 -5.04 1.40 15.56
CA ASP A 354 -5.51 0.17 16.20
C ASP A 354 -6.21 -0.79 15.22
N LEU A 355 -7.12 -0.30 14.37
CA LEU A 355 -7.77 -1.13 13.33
C LEU A 355 -6.74 -1.75 12.35
N VAL A 356 -5.68 -1.02 12.01
CA VAL A 356 -4.59 -1.51 11.16
C VAL A 356 -3.74 -2.57 11.85
N LEU A 357 -3.51 -2.45 13.17
CA LEU A 357 -2.82 -3.47 13.97
C LEU A 357 -3.67 -4.72 14.19
N GLN A 358 -4.94 -4.57 14.58
CA GLN A 358 -5.89 -5.68 14.76
C GLN A 358 -5.97 -6.57 13.51
N LEU A 359 -5.90 -5.98 12.31
CA LEU A 359 -5.94 -6.73 11.06
C LEU A 359 -4.68 -7.58 10.84
N VAL A 360 -3.48 -7.05 11.03
CA VAL A 360 -2.25 -7.84 10.84
C VAL A 360 -2.06 -8.87 11.95
N GLU A 361 -2.44 -8.55 13.18
CA GLU A 361 -2.48 -9.50 14.30
C GLU A 361 -3.43 -10.67 13.99
N ARG A 362 -4.62 -10.41 13.43
CA ARG A 362 -5.55 -11.44 12.94
C ARG A 362 -4.92 -12.30 11.82
N ILE A 363 -4.23 -11.69 10.85
CA ILE A 363 -3.57 -12.42 9.76
C ILE A 363 -2.43 -13.31 10.28
N LEU A 364 -1.67 -12.85 11.28
CA LEU A 364 -0.56 -13.61 11.87
C LEU A 364 -1.02 -14.67 12.88
N SER A 365 -2.19 -14.49 13.50
CA SER A 365 -2.79 -15.44 14.45
C SER A 365 -3.67 -16.50 13.78
N ASP A 366 -3.96 -16.38 12.47
CA ASP A 366 -4.70 -17.40 11.73
C ASP A 366 -3.95 -18.75 11.76
N PRO A 367 -4.61 -19.89 12.07
CA PRO A 367 -3.96 -21.21 12.05
C PRO A 367 -3.24 -21.55 10.74
N LYS A 368 -3.68 -20.98 9.62
CA LYS A 368 -3.09 -21.13 8.28
C LYS A 368 -1.96 -20.13 8.01
N ALA A 369 -1.65 -19.17 8.88
CA ALA A 369 -0.63 -18.12 8.64
C ALA A 369 0.75 -18.67 8.23
N ARG A 370 1.06 -19.93 8.57
CA ARG A 370 2.24 -20.66 8.07
C ARG A 370 2.35 -20.66 6.52
N VAL A 371 1.23 -20.63 5.78
CA VAL A 371 1.25 -20.59 4.30
C VAL A 371 1.89 -19.32 3.73
N LEU A 372 1.96 -18.23 4.51
CA LEU A 372 2.63 -16.99 4.10
C LEU A 372 4.12 -17.23 3.80
N PHE A 373 4.78 -18.09 4.58
CA PHE A 373 6.20 -18.44 4.39
C PHE A 373 6.43 -19.37 3.18
N ASN A 374 5.41 -20.11 2.76
CA ASN A 374 5.46 -20.91 1.53
C ASN A 374 5.08 -20.07 0.29
N GLY A 375 4.29 -19.01 0.48
CA GLY A 375 3.76 -18.11 -0.55
C GLY A 375 4.32 -16.70 -0.50
N VAL A 376 5.61 -16.54 -0.16
CA VAL A 376 6.30 -15.24 0.03
C VAL A 376 6.25 -14.29 -1.18
N VAL A 377 5.95 -14.84 -2.36
CA VAL A 377 5.68 -14.11 -3.60
C VAL A 377 4.34 -14.59 -4.17
N LYS A 378 3.45 -13.65 -4.52
CA LYS A 378 2.14 -13.89 -5.15
C LYS A 378 2.05 -13.07 -6.43
N LYS A 379 1.71 -13.68 -7.56
CA LYS A 379 1.70 -13.04 -8.89
C LYS A 379 3.00 -12.26 -9.22
N GLY A 380 4.16 -12.77 -8.79
CA GLY A 380 5.46 -12.10 -8.96
C GLY A 380 5.78 -11.00 -7.93
N VAL A 381 4.82 -10.58 -7.09
CA VAL A 381 5.02 -9.53 -6.09
C VAL A 381 5.28 -10.12 -4.69
N ARG A 382 6.27 -9.60 -3.96
CA ARG A 382 6.61 -10.04 -2.59
C ARG A 382 5.57 -9.57 -1.57
N LEU A 383 5.18 -10.44 -0.64
CA LEU A 383 4.15 -10.14 0.36
C LEU A 383 4.49 -8.90 1.20
N VAL A 384 5.70 -8.82 1.76
CA VAL A 384 6.21 -7.64 2.46
C VAL A 384 7.39 -7.06 1.66
N PRO A 385 7.17 -5.99 0.86
CA PRO A 385 8.24 -5.35 0.09
C PRO A 385 9.33 -4.71 0.98
N PRO A 386 10.55 -4.47 0.45
CA PRO A 386 11.65 -3.83 1.17
C PRO A 386 11.28 -2.53 1.92
N HIS A 387 10.60 -1.61 1.24
CA HIS A 387 10.18 -0.33 1.83
C HIS A 387 9.07 -0.48 2.90
N SER A 388 8.28 -1.56 2.84
CA SER A 388 7.33 -1.91 3.91
C SER A 388 8.06 -2.49 5.13
N LEU A 389 9.13 -3.26 4.94
CA LEU A 389 9.96 -3.74 6.05
C LEU A 389 10.68 -2.58 6.76
N ASP A 390 11.23 -1.63 6.01
CA ASP A 390 11.86 -0.42 6.56
C ASP A 390 10.88 0.40 7.41
N LYS A 391 9.68 0.71 6.88
CA LYS A 391 8.62 1.37 7.65
C LYS A 391 8.23 0.62 8.92
N LEU A 392 8.13 -0.71 8.85
CA LEU A 392 7.83 -1.54 10.02
C LEU A 392 8.97 -1.50 11.06
N MET A 393 10.23 -1.51 10.61
CA MET A 393 11.41 -1.39 11.47
C MET A 393 11.43 -0.06 12.22
N ARG A 394 11.15 1.04 11.52
CA ARG A 394 11.04 2.39 12.10
C ARG A 394 9.85 2.54 13.06
N LEU A 395 8.76 1.80 12.84
CA LEU A 395 7.58 1.76 13.73
C LEU A 395 7.76 0.87 14.97
N ALA A 396 8.56 -0.20 14.87
CA ALA A 396 8.93 -1.05 16.00
C ALA A 396 10.03 -0.40 16.87
N PHE A 397 11.02 0.24 16.24
CA PHE A 397 12.14 0.90 16.92
C PHE A 397 12.13 2.43 16.69
N PRO A 398 11.08 3.17 17.09
CA PRO A 398 11.09 4.63 17.04
C PRO A 398 11.99 5.19 18.15
N ALA A 399 12.39 6.46 18.03
CA ALA A 399 13.19 7.14 19.05
C ALA A 399 12.47 7.10 20.43
N PRO A 400 13.19 7.09 21.57
CA PRO A 400 12.58 6.90 22.89
C PRO A 400 11.42 7.88 23.20
N ALA A 401 11.56 9.15 22.83
CA ALA A 401 10.53 10.19 22.99
C ALA A 401 9.31 10.04 22.06
N SER A 402 9.38 9.17 21.05
CA SER A 402 8.32 8.88 20.08
C SER A 402 7.64 7.53 20.32
N ARG A 403 8.01 6.80 21.37
CA ARG A 403 7.34 5.54 21.76
C ARG A 403 5.91 5.81 22.23
N ILE A 404 4.98 4.98 21.78
CA ILE A 404 3.55 5.05 22.13
C ILE A 404 3.04 3.64 22.47
N LYS A 405 1.85 3.51 23.07
CA LYS A 405 1.22 2.20 23.38
C LYS A 405 1.08 1.25 22.18
N ALA A 406 1.12 1.77 20.95
CA ALA A 406 1.11 0.97 19.74
C ALA A 406 2.49 0.42 19.33
N THR A 407 3.59 0.99 19.84
CA THR A 407 4.96 0.55 19.55
C THR A 407 5.19 -0.88 20.03
N GLU A 408 4.72 -1.24 21.23
CA GLU A 408 4.79 -2.60 21.79
C GLU A 408 4.15 -3.65 20.86
N ARG A 409 3.06 -3.28 20.16
CA ARG A 409 2.39 -4.15 19.18
C ARG A 409 3.16 -4.25 17.86
N PHE A 410 3.78 -3.16 17.41
CA PHE A 410 4.72 -3.22 16.28
C PHE A 410 5.96 -4.08 16.60
N GLU A 411 6.52 -3.96 17.80
CA GLU A 411 7.62 -4.81 18.29
C GLU A 411 7.22 -6.30 18.34
N ALA A 412 5.99 -6.62 18.78
CA ALA A 412 5.50 -7.99 18.82
C ALA A 412 5.33 -8.63 17.42
N ILE A 413 4.83 -7.89 16.42
CA ILE A 413 4.66 -8.42 15.06
C ILE A 413 5.94 -8.37 14.22
N TYR A 414 6.89 -7.49 14.55
CA TYR A 414 8.07 -7.21 13.72
C TYR A 414 8.94 -8.44 13.43
N PRO A 415 9.34 -9.30 14.40
CA PRO A 415 10.19 -10.46 14.11
C PRO A 415 9.57 -11.42 13.09
N THR A 416 8.25 -11.64 13.16
CA THR A 416 7.51 -12.51 12.24
C THR A 416 7.43 -11.90 10.85
N LEU A 417 7.15 -10.60 10.76
CA LEU A 417 7.06 -9.88 9.48
C LEU A 417 8.44 -9.65 8.83
N LYS A 418 9.49 -9.41 9.62
CA LYS A 418 10.89 -9.44 9.15
C LYS A 418 11.23 -10.81 8.56
N LYS A 419 10.96 -11.89 9.30
CA LYS A 419 11.20 -13.26 8.81
C LYS A 419 10.44 -13.52 7.50
N LEU A 420 9.21 -13.00 7.35
CA LEU A 420 8.41 -13.14 6.14
C LEU A 420 8.97 -12.32 4.97
N ALA A 421 9.36 -11.06 5.21
CA ALA A 421 9.95 -10.17 4.23
C ALA A 421 11.28 -10.72 3.67
N LEU A 422 12.12 -11.30 4.54
CA LEU A 422 13.43 -11.85 4.20
C LEU A 422 13.39 -13.31 3.69
N ALA A 423 12.22 -13.98 3.67
CA ALA A 423 12.10 -15.37 3.25
C ALA A 423 12.06 -15.56 1.72
N GLY A 424 12.55 -16.72 1.26
CA GLY A 424 12.65 -17.09 -0.15
C GLY A 424 14.02 -17.70 -0.47
N SER A 425 14.19 -18.23 -1.68
CA SER A 425 15.43 -18.90 -2.09
C SER A 425 16.60 -17.92 -2.26
N PRO A 426 17.74 -18.10 -1.56
CA PRO A 426 18.95 -17.31 -1.75
C PRO A 426 19.46 -17.36 -3.20
N GLY A 427 20.25 -16.35 -3.61
CA GLY A 427 20.87 -16.29 -4.93
C GLY A 427 19.95 -16.00 -6.12
N THR A 428 18.62 -16.11 -5.96
CA THR A 428 17.65 -15.75 -7.02
C THR A 428 17.66 -14.26 -7.34
N GLU A 429 17.41 -13.87 -8.60
CA GLU A 429 17.41 -12.45 -9.01
C GLU A 429 16.42 -11.59 -8.20
N ALA A 430 15.24 -12.13 -7.89
CA ALA A 430 14.26 -11.47 -7.02
C ALA A 430 14.77 -11.27 -5.59
N MET A 431 15.64 -12.15 -5.07
CA MET A 431 16.30 -11.97 -3.77
C MET A 431 17.48 -11.00 -3.85
N LYS A 432 18.25 -11.02 -4.95
CA LYS A 432 19.33 -10.05 -5.21
C LYS A 432 18.82 -8.61 -5.23
N GLN A 433 17.70 -8.36 -5.93
CA GLN A 433 17.05 -7.05 -5.96
C GLN A 433 16.55 -6.62 -4.58
N VAL A 434 15.97 -7.54 -3.82
CA VAL A 434 15.48 -7.31 -2.44
C VAL A 434 16.62 -6.95 -1.49
N SER A 435 17.74 -7.68 -1.54
CA SER A 435 18.91 -7.37 -0.70
C SER A 435 19.55 -6.03 -1.09
N GLN A 436 19.60 -5.70 -2.39
CA GLN A 436 20.11 -4.41 -2.86
C GLN A 436 19.25 -3.23 -2.37
N GLN A 437 17.92 -3.34 -2.45
CA GLN A 437 17.01 -2.31 -1.94
C GLN A 437 17.07 -2.20 -0.40
N LEU A 438 17.12 -3.32 0.31
CA LEU A 438 17.21 -3.33 1.77
C LEU A 438 18.56 -2.80 2.30
N LEU A 439 19.66 -2.99 1.57
CA LEU A 439 20.97 -2.44 1.93
C LEU A 439 20.94 -0.90 1.98
N HIS A 440 20.28 -0.28 1.01
CA HIS A 440 20.11 1.18 0.93
C HIS A 440 19.26 1.71 2.08
N LEU A 441 18.05 1.16 2.24
CA LEU A 441 17.10 1.53 3.30
C LEU A 441 17.70 1.34 4.70
N ALA A 442 18.46 0.26 4.91
CA ALA A 442 19.17 0.02 6.15
C ALA A 442 20.29 1.06 6.40
N ALA A 443 21.03 1.48 5.37
CA ALA A 443 22.04 2.53 5.51
C ALA A 443 21.40 3.88 5.90
N GLU A 444 20.29 4.24 5.26
CA GLU A 444 19.51 5.44 5.55
C GLU A 444 18.96 5.43 6.99
N ALA A 445 18.32 4.32 7.40
CA ALA A 445 17.79 4.17 8.75
C ALA A 445 18.87 4.27 9.85
N ILE A 446 20.10 3.80 9.60
CA ILE A 446 21.21 3.98 10.54
C ILE A 446 21.67 5.45 10.55
N SER A 447 21.87 6.09 9.40
CA SER A 447 22.30 7.50 9.33
C SER A 447 21.28 8.43 10.02
N GLU A 448 19.99 8.26 9.76
CA GLU A 448 18.92 9.03 10.42
C GLU A 448 18.85 8.80 11.94
N SER A 449 19.21 7.61 12.42
CA SER A 449 19.20 7.29 13.86
C SER A 449 20.26 8.04 14.69
N LYS A 450 21.24 8.67 14.02
CA LYS A 450 22.28 9.52 14.63
C LYS A 450 22.12 11.02 14.32
N LEU A 451 21.62 11.37 13.13
CA LEU A 451 21.53 12.77 12.67
C LEU A 451 20.58 13.63 13.54
N ASN A 452 19.65 13.00 14.26
CA ASN A 452 18.77 13.65 15.22
C ASN A 452 19.50 13.99 16.54
N HIS A 453 20.23 15.11 16.57
CA HIS A 453 21.02 15.61 17.72
C HIS A 453 20.30 15.70 19.09
N SER A 454 18.98 15.53 19.16
CA SER A 454 18.20 15.51 20.42
C SER A 454 17.98 14.11 21.00
N ALA A 455 18.17 13.02 20.24
CA ALA A 455 18.02 11.65 20.71
C ALA A 455 18.63 10.65 19.71
N GLU A 456 19.78 10.04 20.07
CA GLU A 456 20.26 8.85 19.37
C GLU A 456 19.26 7.69 19.54
N ASN A 457 19.05 6.92 18.47
CA ASN A 457 18.17 5.75 18.49
C ASN A 457 18.96 4.45 18.22
N PRO A 458 19.74 3.95 19.20
CA PRO A 458 20.68 2.85 19.00
C PRO A 458 20.03 1.52 18.64
N GLU A 459 18.78 1.27 19.06
CA GLU A 459 18.06 0.03 18.72
C GLU A 459 17.65 0.00 17.25
N LEU A 460 17.25 1.14 16.66
CA LEU A 460 17.06 1.25 15.21
C LEU A 460 18.39 1.07 14.45
N SER A 461 19.48 1.71 14.90
CA SER A 461 20.80 1.56 14.29
C SER A 461 21.25 0.09 14.25
N LYS A 462 21.05 -0.61 15.37
CA LYS A 462 21.41 -2.01 15.60
C LYS A 462 20.57 -2.95 14.74
N GLU A 463 19.26 -2.77 14.71
CA GLU A 463 18.39 -3.66 13.91
C GLU A 463 18.58 -3.43 12.40
N ALA A 464 18.74 -2.19 11.97
CA ALA A 464 19.09 -1.86 10.60
C ALA A 464 20.47 -2.43 10.21
N ALA A 465 21.46 -2.40 11.09
CA ALA A 465 22.76 -3.05 10.84
C ALA A 465 22.64 -4.59 10.71
N VAL A 466 21.74 -5.25 11.44
CA VAL A 466 21.45 -6.68 11.25
C VAL A 466 20.83 -6.94 9.86
N VAL A 467 19.94 -6.07 9.38
CA VAL A 467 19.40 -6.14 8.01
C VAL A 467 20.49 -5.90 6.96
N PHE A 468 21.37 -4.92 7.18
CA PHE A 468 22.50 -4.62 6.30
C PHE A 468 23.46 -5.83 6.15
N ILE A 469 23.84 -6.45 7.27
CA ILE A 469 24.70 -7.65 7.28
C ILE A 469 23.99 -8.85 6.62
N TRP A 470 22.68 -9.00 6.79
CA TRP A 470 21.91 -10.01 6.06
C TRP A 470 21.96 -9.78 4.54
N CYS A 471 21.92 -8.53 4.07
CA CYS A 471 22.01 -8.22 2.63
C CYS A 471 23.35 -8.62 2.03
N LEU A 472 24.46 -8.36 2.75
CA LEU A 472 25.81 -8.82 2.36
C LEU A 472 25.91 -10.37 2.28
N ALA A 473 25.13 -11.08 3.09
CA ALA A 473 25.06 -12.55 3.06
C ALA A 473 24.18 -13.11 1.93
N GLN A 474 23.27 -12.32 1.35
CA GLN A 474 22.41 -12.77 0.23
C GLN A 474 22.99 -12.49 -1.16
N ASN A 475 23.80 -11.44 -1.33
CA ASN A 475 24.23 -10.97 -2.64
C ASN A 475 25.63 -10.35 -2.62
N ALA A 476 26.52 -10.87 -3.48
CA ALA A 476 27.87 -10.33 -3.66
C ALA A 476 27.88 -8.86 -4.12
N ASP A 477 26.88 -8.41 -4.90
CA ASP A 477 26.82 -7.01 -5.36
C ASP A 477 26.48 -6.02 -4.23
N CYS A 478 25.94 -6.48 -3.10
CA CYS A 478 25.75 -5.62 -1.93
C CYS A 478 27.09 -5.14 -1.32
N TYR A 479 28.19 -5.87 -1.54
CA TYR A 479 29.53 -5.39 -1.18
C TYR A 479 29.95 -4.18 -2.02
N LYS A 480 29.75 -4.24 -3.35
CA LYS A 480 30.00 -3.11 -4.27
C LYS A 480 29.12 -1.91 -3.94
N GLN A 481 27.85 -2.14 -3.60
CA GLN A 481 26.95 -1.08 -3.14
C GLN A 481 27.39 -0.46 -1.82
N TRP A 482 27.85 -1.25 -0.85
CA TRP A 482 28.43 -0.72 0.38
C TRP A 482 29.63 0.18 0.09
N GLU A 483 30.52 -0.21 -0.83
CA GLU A 483 31.64 0.63 -1.24
C GLU A 483 31.23 1.97 -1.88
N MET A 484 30.11 2.02 -2.60
CA MET A 484 29.56 3.26 -3.15
C MET A 484 28.92 4.11 -2.04
N LEU A 485 28.10 3.49 -1.20
CA LEU A 485 27.38 4.16 -0.11
C LEU A 485 28.32 4.64 1.02
N HIS A 486 29.51 4.07 1.16
CA HIS A 486 30.40 4.26 2.31
C HIS A 486 30.69 5.73 2.68
N LEU A 487 30.96 6.58 1.70
CA LEU A 487 31.34 7.98 1.96
C LEU A 487 30.15 8.88 2.29
N ALA A 488 28.98 8.58 1.74
CA ALA A 488 27.71 9.24 2.10
C ALA A 488 27.21 8.75 3.48
N ASN A 489 27.18 7.44 3.68
CA ASN A 489 26.70 6.74 4.88
C ASN A 489 27.88 6.23 5.73
N LYS A 490 28.78 7.16 6.06
CA LYS A 490 30.01 6.93 6.83
C LYS A 490 29.71 6.44 8.26
N GLU A 491 28.69 6.99 8.91
CA GLU A 491 28.25 6.56 10.25
C GLU A 491 27.65 5.15 10.24
N ALA A 492 26.75 4.88 9.28
CA ALA A 492 26.19 3.54 9.07
C ALA A 492 27.29 2.50 8.84
N SER A 493 28.32 2.86 8.08
CA SER A 493 29.49 2.01 7.86
C SER A 493 30.28 1.74 9.14
N VAL A 494 30.50 2.75 10.00
CA VAL A 494 31.15 2.54 11.31
C VAL A 494 30.35 1.57 12.16
N ILE A 495 29.02 1.72 12.23
CA ILE A 495 28.13 0.88 13.03
C ILE A 495 28.10 -0.57 12.51
N VAL A 496 28.00 -0.77 11.20
CA VAL A 496 28.09 -2.11 10.58
C VAL A 496 29.46 -2.75 10.82
N LEU A 497 30.56 -2.01 10.67
CA LEU A 497 31.91 -2.51 10.95
C LEU A 497 32.11 -2.84 12.43
N GLN A 498 31.58 -2.04 13.34
CA GLN A 498 31.60 -2.29 14.78
C GLN A 498 30.81 -3.55 15.14
N MET A 499 29.63 -3.75 14.54
CA MET A 499 28.83 -4.97 14.74
C MET A 499 29.55 -6.22 14.19
N LEU A 500 30.12 -6.16 13.00
CA LEU A 500 30.94 -7.25 12.43
C LEU A 500 32.20 -7.53 13.27
N ALA A 501 32.82 -6.50 13.86
CA ALA A 501 33.97 -6.64 14.75
C ALA A 501 33.59 -7.14 16.17
N GLY A 502 32.37 -6.93 16.63
CA GLY A 502 31.84 -7.51 17.85
C GLY A 502 31.43 -8.99 17.65
N GLN A 503 30.44 -9.21 16.78
CA GLN A 503 29.72 -10.48 16.59
C GLN A 503 30.30 -11.38 15.48
N TRP A 504 31.61 -11.28 15.21
CA TRP A 504 32.24 -11.93 14.05
C TRP A 504 31.92 -13.42 13.91
N ASN A 505 31.88 -14.17 15.01
CA ASN A 505 31.64 -15.61 14.99
C ASN A 505 30.22 -15.98 14.54
N GLU A 506 29.22 -15.11 14.78
CA GLU A 506 27.83 -15.29 14.36
C GLU A 506 27.64 -15.02 12.86
N HIS A 507 28.32 -13.98 12.36
CA HIS A 507 28.13 -13.49 10.99
C HIS A 507 29.09 -14.15 9.97
N ALA A 508 30.31 -14.51 10.36
CA ALA A 508 31.34 -15.02 9.43
C ALA A 508 30.95 -16.34 8.73
N MET A 509 30.09 -17.17 9.32
CA MET A 509 29.56 -18.37 8.65
C MET A 509 28.48 -18.04 7.61
N ARG A 510 27.72 -16.95 7.80
CA ARG A 510 26.68 -16.49 6.88
C ARG A 510 27.25 -15.68 5.71
N LEU A 511 28.39 -15.03 5.91
CA LEU A 511 29.06 -14.14 4.95
C LEU A 511 30.08 -14.86 4.05
N ALA A 512 30.21 -16.19 4.14
CA ALA A 512 31.09 -16.97 3.28
C ALA A 512 30.51 -17.14 1.86
N PRO A 513 31.31 -17.05 0.77
CA PRO A 513 32.77 -16.86 0.74
C PRO A 513 33.21 -15.43 1.11
N LEU A 514 34.28 -15.33 1.91
CA LEU A 514 34.69 -14.10 2.58
C LEU A 514 35.61 -13.19 1.73
N ASP A 515 35.86 -13.52 0.46
CA ASP A 515 36.78 -12.76 -0.38
C ASP A 515 36.20 -11.40 -0.80
N ASN A 516 34.89 -11.31 -1.10
CA ASN A 516 34.22 -10.02 -1.32
C ASN A 516 34.38 -9.09 -0.09
N MET A 517 34.19 -9.63 1.12
CA MET A 517 34.40 -8.91 2.37
C MET A 517 35.86 -8.44 2.51
N LYS A 518 36.83 -9.31 2.22
CA LYS A 518 38.27 -9.02 2.27
C LYS A 518 38.70 -7.96 1.26
N GLU A 519 38.07 -7.87 0.09
CA GLU A 519 38.34 -6.84 -0.91
C GLU A 519 37.67 -5.51 -0.56
N THR A 520 36.38 -5.52 -0.22
CA THR A 520 35.67 -4.33 0.25
C THR A 520 36.33 -3.71 1.46
N LEU A 521 36.74 -4.49 2.48
CA LEU A 521 37.46 -3.94 3.64
C LEU A 521 38.81 -3.31 3.28
N LYS A 522 39.48 -3.69 2.19
CA LYS A 522 40.65 -2.94 1.66
C LYS A 522 40.22 -1.64 1.00
N SER A 523 39.18 -1.70 0.15
CA SER A 523 38.64 -0.53 -0.57
C SER A 523 38.14 0.55 0.39
N LEU A 524 37.31 0.19 1.39
CA LEU A 524 36.84 1.12 2.43
C LEU A 524 38.03 1.77 3.13
N ARG A 525 39.08 1.01 3.48
CA ARG A 525 40.28 1.57 4.12
C ARG A 525 41.08 2.51 3.24
N LEU A 526 41.16 2.27 1.94
CA LEU A 526 41.79 3.19 0.99
C LEU A 526 41.02 4.52 0.96
N LYS A 527 39.69 4.46 0.82
CA LYS A 527 38.80 5.64 0.85
C LYS A 527 38.91 6.39 2.17
N ASN A 528 38.90 5.70 3.32
CA ASN A 528 39.08 6.31 4.64
C ASN A 528 40.41 7.06 4.77
N ARG A 529 41.52 6.50 4.26
CA ARG A 529 42.83 7.19 4.26
C ARG A 529 42.85 8.43 3.37
N GLN A 530 42.19 8.36 2.20
CA GLN A 530 42.04 9.51 1.30
C GLN A 530 41.24 10.64 1.96
N MET A 531 40.10 10.34 2.58
CA MET A 531 39.29 11.35 3.28
C MET A 531 40.00 11.93 4.50
N LEU A 532 40.76 11.12 5.25
CA LEU A 532 41.55 11.60 6.41
C LEU A 532 42.65 12.60 6.04
N ALA A 533 43.08 12.65 4.78
CA ALA A 533 44.02 13.66 4.28
C ALA A 533 43.33 14.96 3.79
N GLN A 534 42.00 14.98 3.71
CA GLN A 534 41.21 16.08 3.11
C GLN A 534 40.25 16.74 4.10
N VAL A 535 39.75 16.00 5.10
CA VAL A 535 38.67 16.45 5.98
C VAL A 535 39.22 17.08 7.25
N ALA A 536 39.01 18.39 7.38
CA ALA A 536 39.40 19.17 8.57
C ALA A 536 38.47 18.94 9.79
N ASP A 537 37.22 18.53 9.56
CA ASP A 537 36.20 18.31 10.58
C ASP A 537 36.62 17.18 11.58
N PRO A 538 36.79 17.48 12.88
CA PRO A 538 37.21 16.50 13.88
C PRO A 538 36.25 15.32 14.06
N TYR A 539 34.93 15.53 13.92
CA TYR A 539 33.92 14.48 14.06
C TYR A 539 34.02 13.50 12.90
N TRP A 540 34.11 14.01 11.66
CA TRP A 540 34.31 13.14 10.50
C TRP A 540 35.68 12.45 10.47
N GLN A 541 36.74 13.12 10.95
CA GLN A 541 38.02 12.44 11.18
C GLN A 541 37.91 11.29 12.18
N ALA A 542 37.13 11.43 13.27
CA ALA A 542 36.90 10.36 14.23
C ALA A 542 36.18 9.18 13.56
N CYS A 543 35.09 9.42 12.81
CA CYS A 543 34.36 8.38 12.06
C CYS A 543 35.28 7.59 11.12
N PHE A 544 36.13 8.26 10.33
CA PHE A 544 37.03 7.58 9.40
C PHE A 544 38.20 6.84 10.12
N LYS A 545 38.64 7.33 11.29
CA LYS A 545 39.60 6.61 12.16
C LYS A 545 38.99 5.32 12.70
N ASP A 546 37.76 5.36 13.22
CA ASP A 546 37.07 4.17 13.74
C ASP A 546 36.70 3.17 12.63
N ALA A 547 36.24 3.62 11.46
CA ALA A 547 36.01 2.74 10.31
C ALA A 547 37.30 1.98 9.92
N ASN A 548 38.43 2.67 9.79
CA ASN A 548 39.72 2.05 9.48
C ASN A 548 40.20 1.08 10.59
N LYS A 549 39.94 1.39 11.87
CA LYS A 549 40.21 0.53 13.03
C LYS A 549 39.38 -0.75 13.02
N TYR A 550 38.07 -0.68 12.77
CA TYR A 550 37.24 -1.88 12.71
C TYR A 550 37.54 -2.73 11.46
N CYS A 551 37.83 -2.12 10.30
CA CYS A 551 38.32 -2.85 9.14
C CYS A 551 39.63 -3.61 9.42
N GLU A 552 40.57 -3.03 10.17
CA GLU A 552 41.78 -3.74 10.65
C GLU A 552 41.43 -4.96 11.50
N VAL A 553 40.53 -4.82 12.49
CA VAL A 553 40.12 -5.93 13.37
C VAL A 553 39.51 -7.08 12.55
N ILE A 554 38.65 -6.78 11.58
CA ILE A 554 38.01 -7.81 10.75
C ILE A 554 39.03 -8.45 9.79
N LEU A 555 39.88 -7.65 9.13
CA LEU A 555 40.93 -8.17 8.23
C LEU A 555 41.90 -9.12 8.95
N ARG A 556 42.26 -8.84 10.21
CA ARG A 556 43.10 -9.73 11.04
C ARG A 556 42.40 -11.05 11.37
N ARG A 557 41.07 -11.05 11.55
CA ARG A 557 40.29 -12.28 11.77
C ARG A 557 40.09 -13.09 10.48
N LEU A 558 40.05 -12.42 9.33
CA LEU A 558 40.04 -13.05 8.01
C LEU A 558 41.36 -13.76 7.69
N THR A 559 42.52 -13.19 8.05
CA THR A 559 43.83 -13.83 7.84
C THR A 559 44.20 -14.81 8.96
N GLY A 560 43.76 -14.57 10.20
CA GLY A 560 44.16 -15.33 11.39
C GLY A 560 43.75 -16.81 11.42
N ARG A 561 42.77 -17.25 10.62
CA ARG A 561 42.31 -18.66 10.58
C ARG A 561 43.34 -19.65 10.02
N PHE A 562 44.52 -19.21 9.55
CA PHE A 562 45.58 -20.07 9.02
C PHE A 562 46.89 -20.15 9.84
N SER A 563 47.06 -19.37 10.92
CA SER A 563 48.32 -19.38 11.68
C SER A 563 48.41 -20.52 12.72
N CYS A 564 47.34 -20.78 13.46
CA CYS A 564 47.36 -21.68 14.63
C CYS A 564 47.57 -23.16 14.28
N MET A 565 47.18 -23.63 13.09
CA MET A 565 47.42 -25.02 12.68
C MET A 565 48.87 -25.27 12.22
N ARG A 566 49.64 -24.24 11.83
CA ARG A 566 51.02 -24.43 11.34
C ARG A 566 52.04 -24.62 12.46
N SER A 567 51.82 -24.02 13.64
CA SER A 567 52.66 -24.29 14.82
C SER A 567 52.51 -25.72 15.33
N GLY A 568 51.28 -26.26 15.37
CA GLY A 568 51.02 -27.64 15.83
C GLY A 568 51.77 -28.71 15.03
N VAL A 569 51.82 -28.57 13.69
CA VAL A 569 52.55 -29.52 12.83
C VAL A 569 54.07 -29.44 13.06
N ILE A 570 54.63 -28.26 13.27
CA ILE A 570 56.07 -28.06 13.50
C ILE A 570 56.50 -28.59 14.88
N VAL A 571 55.65 -28.46 15.91
CA VAL A 571 55.93 -29.05 17.23
C VAL A 571 55.88 -30.58 17.17
N LEU A 572 54.95 -31.16 16.40
CA LEU A 572 54.84 -32.61 16.27
C LEU A 572 56.03 -33.24 15.54
N THR A 573 56.58 -32.60 14.50
CA THR A 573 57.77 -33.12 13.81
C THR A 573 59.04 -33.05 14.67
N LEU A 574 59.19 -32.00 15.50
CA LEU A 574 60.30 -31.88 16.46
C LEU A 574 60.21 -32.91 17.61
N ALA A 575 59.01 -33.25 18.06
CA ALA A 575 58.81 -34.33 19.04
C ALA A 575 59.17 -35.71 18.46
N ILE A 576 58.80 -35.99 17.21
CA ILE A 576 59.16 -37.26 16.54
C ILE A 576 60.68 -37.36 16.31
N ALA A 577 61.33 -36.26 15.90
CA ALA A 577 62.78 -36.21 15.69
C ALA A 577 63.61 -36.42 16.98
N SER A 578 63.03 -36.19 18.16
CA SER A 578 63.70 -36.37 19.46
C SER A 578 63.33 -37.68 20.17
N GLY A 579 62.18 -38.29 19.85
CA GLY A 579 61.79 -39.61 20.37
C GLY A 579 62.44 -40.80 19.67
N ALA A 580 62.91 -40.65 18.42
CA ALA A 580 63.29 -41.76 17.55
C ALA A 580 64.68 -42.40 17.80
N ILE A 581 65.39 -42.06 18.88
CA ILE A 581 66.74 -42.59 19.16
C ILE A 581 66.74 -43.71 20.22
N PHE A 582 65.67 -43.87 21.00
CA PHE A 582 65.52 -44.96 21.98
C PHE A 582 64.22 -45.75 21.75
N LEU A 583 64.28 -46.74 20.84
CA LEU A 583 63.81 -48.13 21.03
C LEU A 583 63.82 -48.92 19.71
N SER A 584 64.51 -50.07 19.71
CA SER A 584 64.58 -51.07 18.63
C SER A 584 65.23 -52.35 19.20
N PRO A 585 64.97 -53.58 18.69
CA PRO A 585 64.11 -53.96 17.56
C PRO A 585 62.98 -54.96 17.91
N ASN A 586 61.86 -54.87 17.18
CA ASN A 586 61.15 -55.98 16.49
C ASN A 586 59.64 -55.70 16.35
N MET A 587 59.25 -55.17 15.18
CA MET A 587 57.99 -55.53 14.49
C MET A 587 58.16 -55.09 13.04
N ASP A 588 58.72 -55.98 12.24
CA ASP A 588 59.02 -55.69 10.83
C ASP A 588 57.97 -56.32 9.90
N LEU A 589 57.78 -55.68 8.75
CA LEU A 589 57.14 -56.21 7.53
C LEU A 589 55.62 -56.61 7.56
N TRP A 590 54.81 -55.74 6.93
CA TRP A 590 53.49 -55.95 6.29
C TRP A 590 52.23 -56.28 7.13
N ASP A 591 51.37 -55.26 7.32
CA ASP A 591 50.19 -55.16 6.43
C ASP A 591 49.74 -53.69 6.20
N TRP A 592 50.48 -52.99 5.34
CA TRP A 592 50.18 -51.61 4.94
C TRP A 592 48.93 -51.48 4.03
N LYS A 593 48.32 -52.58 3.55
CA LYS A 593 47.19 -52.49 2.60
C LYS A 593 45.93 -51.95 3.24
N ASN A 594 45.66 -52.33 4.49
CA ASN A 594 44.43 -51.94 5.20
C ASN A 594 44.34 -50.42 5.43
N LEU A 595 45.48 -49.75 5.64
CA LEU A 595 45.54 -48.32 5.90
C LEU A 595 45.23 -47.50 4.62
N HIS A 596 45.71 -47.97 3.46
CA HIS A 596 45.44 -47.31 2.17
C HIS A 596 43.95 -47.40 1.76
N ILE A 597 43.27 -48.49 2.12
CA ILE A 597 41.83 -48.66 1.85
C ILE A 597 41.01 -47.61 2.60
N MET A 598 41.23 -47.43 3.92
CA MET A 598 40.52 -46.41 4.72
C MET A 598 40.71 -44.97 4.21
N ILE A 599 41.93 -44.62 3.77
CA ILE A 599 42.22 -43.29 3.22
C ILE A 599 41.49 -43.09 1.88
N SER A 600 41.45 -44.12 1.02
CA SER A 600 40.73 -44.02 -0.25
C SER A 600 39.20 -43.87 -0.11
N SER A 601 38.60 -44.46 0.93
CA SER A 601 37.14 -44.39 1.16
C SER A 601 36.66 -43.04 1.71
N SER A 602 37.52 -42.25 2.33
CA SER A 602 37.15 -40.99 3.01
C SER A 602 37.32 -39.73 2.14
N VAL A 603 37.93 -39.85 0.95
CA VAL A 603 38.10 -38.75 -0.02
C VAL A 603 36.99 -38.71 -1.08
N LEU A 604 36.21 -39.80 -1.24
CA LEU A 604 35.19 -39.96 -2.28
C LEU A 604 33.75 -40.06 -1.74
N ASN A 605 33.29 -38.99 -1.08
CA ASN A 605 31.87 -38.60 -1.10
C ASN A 605 31.66 -37.12 -0.72
N ILE A 606 32.31 -36.23 -1.48
CA ILE A 606 31.81 -34.86 -1.69
C ILE A 606 31.04 -34.86 -3.01
N LYS A 607 29.74 -34.58 -2.95
CA LYS A 607 28.93 -34.21 -4.13
C LYS A 607 27.70 -33.41 -3.70
#